data_AF-A0A846BYE0-F1
#
_entry.id   AF-A0A846BYE0-F1
#
_cell.length_a   1.000
_cell.length_b   1.000
_cell.length_c   1.000
_cell.angle_alpha   90.00
_cell.angle_beta   90.00
_cell.angle_gamma   90.00
#
_symmetry.space_group_name_H-M   'P 1'
#
loop_
_entity.id
_entity.type
_entity.pdbx_description
1 polymer ?
#
loop_
_entity_poly.entity_id
_entity_poly.type
_entity_poly.pdbx_seq_one_letter_code
_entity_poly.pdbx_strand_id
1 'polypeptide(L)'
;MPFAQHGEQSEANSQFPNNQQQTTNNKQPTTNNQQQTTILIGLLPGSKSAKLTQGLPLTLAIAEYIHSKLPQTRFVIPVAPTLDIDTLASFADPQQNPLIRQLGWTEAKLVKDGRRQEAGGRRQEAEGRRQETGGRRQKAGGRVEKNEASINSSPSSLSSLSSLSPPSPHLPISPSPHLRAPASPHPPISSHLRTPTGLQVELWQEFPAHELLSQCRLCLTTIGANTAELGSLGVPMIVLLPANQIDAMRAWDGLPGLLANLPGIGTSMAKLINWIMLQLVLRYKHLFAWPNIWAKEEIVPELVGNLQPQEVAELALDWLDHPEKLAEIRDRLCKVRGKPGAAEKLADLIRENGEWRMENGEWRMENGE
;
A
#
# COMPACT_ATOMS: atom_id res chain seq x y z
N MET A 1 58.98 43.87 29.41
CA MET A 1 59.57 45.22 29.24
C MET A 1 58.69 45.98 28.24
N PRO A 2 58.33 47.23 28.53
CA PRO A 2 56.92 47.62 28.69
C PRO A 2 56.52 48.86 27.85
N PHE A 3 55.30 49.37 28.11
CA PHE A 3 54.78 50.73 27.84
C PHE A 3 54.31 51.02 26.39
N ALA A 4 53.25 51.78 26.12
CA ALA A 4 52.20 52.51 26.87
C ALA A 4 51.09 52.84 25.83
N GLN A 5 49.80 52.66 26.09
CA GLN A 5 48.84 53.65 26.63
C GLN A 5 49.07 55.12 26.23
N HIS A 6 48.09 55.71 25.53
CA HIS A 6 47.25 56.87 25.92
C HIS A 6 46.39 57.26 24.70
N GLY A 7 45.06 57.38 24.82
CA GLY A 7 44.36 58.60 25.25
C GLY A 7 44.03 59.44 24.01
N GLU A 8 42.91 60.11 23.81
CA GLU A 8 41.76 60.45 24.65
C GLU A 8 40.53 60.65 23.74
N GLN A 9 39.37 60.59 24.40
CA GLN A 9 38.06 61.07 24.00
C GLN A 9 38.08 62.57 23.63
N SER A 10 37.25 63.00 22.67
CA SER A 10 36.43 64.20 22.90
C SER A 10 35.16 64.20 22.05
N GLU A 11 34.02 64.30 22.74
CA GLU A 11 32.67 64.51 22.22
C GLU A 11 32.53 65.91 21.61
N ALA A 12 31.70 66.05 20.56
CA ALA A 12 30.99 67.29 20.28
C ALA A 12 29.69 66.99 19.53
N ASN A 13 28.59 67.16 20.27
CA ASN A 13 27.20 67.05 19.87
C ASN A 13 26.77 68.37 19.19
N SER A 14 26.12 68.33 18.02
CA SER A 14 25.28 69.46 17.57
C SER A 14 24.25 69.06 16.50
N GLN A 15 23.00 68.99 16.99
CA GLN A 15 21.77 69.55 16.40
C GLN A 15 21.37 69.23 14.95
N PHE A 16 20.26 68.48 14.86
CA PHE A 16 19.32 68.44 13.73
C PHE A 16 18.63 69.81 13.51
N PRO A 17 18.11 70.05 12.30
CA PRO A 17 16.65 70.03 12.20
C PRO A 17 16.09 69.20 11.02
N ASN A 18 15.08 68.43 11.41
CA ASN A 18 13.87 67.98 10.72
C ASN A 18 13.63 68.50 9.28
N ASN A 19 13.47 67.58 8.32
CA ASN A 19 12.43 67.73 7.31
C ASN A 19 11.84 66.36 6.94
N GLN A 20 10.58 66.19 7.32
CA GLN A 20 9.75 65.03 7.02
C GLN A 20 9.30 65.11 5.56
N GLN A 21 9.57 64.07 4.77
CA GLN A 21 8.61 63.59 3.77
C GLN A 21 8.53 62.07 3.87
N GLN A 22 7.35 61.65 4.33
CA GLN A 22 6.89 60.28 4.39
C GLN A 22 6.72 59.74 2.96
N THR A 23 7.47 58.71 2.60
CA THR A 23 7.02 57.71 1.63
C THR A 23 6.76 56.43 2.40
N THR A 24 5.49 56.15 2.63
CA THR A 24 4.98 54.91 3.21
C THR A 24 5.30 53.74 2.28
N ASN A 25 6.45 53.10 2.46
CA ASN A 25 6.67 51.76 1.93
C ASN A 25 5.92 50.77 2.83
N ASN A 26 4.69 50.48 2.41
CA ASN A 26 3.84 49.44 2.94
C ASN A 26 4.53 48.08 2.68
N LYS A 27 5.43 47.66 3.57
CA LYS A 27 5.94 46.29 3.61
C LYS A 27 4.79 45.39 4.07
N GLN A 28 4.01 44.93 3.10
CA GLN A 28 3.23 43.71 3.25
C GLN A 28 4.18 42.60 3.75
N PRO A 29 3.79 41.81 4.76
CA PRO A 29 4.54 40.61 5.10
C PRO A 29 4.48 39.69 3.88
N THR A 30 5.62 39.48 3.23
CA THR A 30 5.78 38.43 2.24
C THR A 30 5.58 37.11 2.96
N THR A 31 4.34 36.61 2.95
CA THR A 31 4.04 35.21 3.24
C THR A 31 4.80 34.39 2.21
N ASN A 32 5.95 33.87 2.61
CA ASN A 32 6.59 32.74 1.95
C ASN A 32 5.60 31.58 2.03
N ASN A 33 4.69 31.49 1.05
CA ASN A 33 4.02 30.25 0.70
C ASN A 33 5.09 29.34 0.11
N GLN A 34 5.93 28.78 0.98
CA GLN A 34 6.60 27.52 0.66
C GLN A 34 5.45 26.54 0.42
N GLN A 35 5.25 26.18 -0.86
CA GLN A 35 4.34 25.11 -1.23
C GLN A 35 4.78 23.89 -0.41
N GLN A 36 4.06 23.62 0.67
CA GLN A 36 4.40 22.59 1.62
C GLN A 36 4.19 21.28 0.87
N THR A 37 5.29 20.71 0.36
CA THR A 37 5.24 19.51 -0.47
C THR A 37 4.68 18.39 0.38
N THR A 38 3.44 17.99 0.09
CA THR A 38 2.77 16.89 0.76
C THR A 38 3.61 15.63 0.62
N ILE A 39 3.95 15.00 1.74
CA ILE A 39 4.75 13.76 1.77
C ILE A 39 3.77 12.59 1.69
N LEU A 40 3.87 11.76 0.66
CA LEU A 40 3.07 10.53 0.54
C LEU A 40 3.86 9.32 1.05
N ILE A 41 3.27 8.55 1.97
CA ILE A 41 3.83 7.32 2.52
C ILE A 41 2.90 6.15 2.19
N GLY A 42 3.46 5.11 1.56
CA GLY A 42 2.73 3.89 1.24
C GLY A 42 2.72 2.92 2.43
N LEU A 43 1.55 2.38 2.77
CA LEU A 43 1.39 1.32 3.76
C LEU A 43 0.99 0.02 3.03
N LEU A 44 1.88 -0.96 3.04
CA LEU A 44 1.72 -2.21 2.29
C LEU A 44 1.72 -3.42 3.25
N PRO A 45 0.66 -3.61 4.05
CA PRO A 45 0.57 -4.69 5.04
C PRO A 45 0.49 -6.09 4.41
N GLY A 46 0.25 -6.18 3.09
CA GLY A 46 0.06 -7.43 2.34
C GLY A 46 -1.42 -7.70 2.09
N SER A 47 -1.73 -8.84 1.46
CA SER A 47 -3.11 -9.23 1.11
C SER A 47 -3.59 -10.52 1.79
N LYS A 48 -2.67 -11.23 2.47
CA LYS A 48 -2.97 -12.50 3.14
C LYS A 48 -3.38 -12.22 4.58
N SER A 49 -4.43 -12.89 5.06
CA SER A 49 -4.95 -12.77 6.42
C SER A 49 -3.86 -12.78 7.49
N ALA A 50 -2.96 -13.78 7.49
CA ALA A 50 -1.86 -13.87 8.45
C ALA A 50 -0.95 -12.64 8.51
N LYS A 51 -0.75 -11.93 7.39
CA LYS A 51 0.03 -10.69 7.33
C LYS A 51 -0.79 -9.50 7.77
N LEU A 52 -2.05 -9.42 7.33
CA LEU A 52 -2.96 -8.33 7.66
C LEU A 52 -3.25 -8.26 9.17
N THR A 53 -3.42 -9.40 9.83
CA THR A 53 -3.71 -9.51 11.26
C THR A 53 -2.73 -8.73 12.16
N GLN A 54 -1.44 -8.70 11.82
CA GLN A 54 -0.46 -7.89 12.55
C GLN A 54 -0.05 -6.64 11.77
N GLY A 55 0.17 -6.78 10.47
CA GLY A 55 0.72 -5.75 9.62
C GLY A 55 -0.16 -4.52 9.50
N LEU A 56 -1.48 -4.68 9.38
CA LEU A 56 -2.39 -3.53 9.25
C LEU A 56 -2.45 -2.68 10.54
N PRO A 57 -2.78 -3.22 11.73
CA PRO A 57 -2.80 -2.40 12.94
C PRO A 57 -1.43 -1.82 13.32
N LEU A 58 -0.34 -2.54 13.03
CA LEU A 58 1.02 -2.02 13.23
C LEU A 58 1.31 -0.82 12.32
N THR A 59 1.06 -0.91 11.01
CA THR A 59 1.34 0.21 10.10
C THR A 59 0.45 1.41 10.37
N LEU A 60 -0.80 1.20 10.82
CA LEU A 60 -1.67 2.28 11.28
C LEU A 60 -1.11 2.99 12.52
N ALA A 61 -0.60 2.23 13.50
CA ALA A 61 0.02 2.80 14.70
C ALA A 61 1.28 3.61 14.38
N ILE A 62 2.11 3.12 13.47
CA ILE A 62 3.30 3.85 12.98
C ILE A 62 2.86 5.14 12.27
N ALA A 63 1.82 5.06 11.42
CA ALA A 63 1.29 6.21 10.69
C ALA A 63 0.74 7.29 11.62
N GLU A 64 0.02 6.93 12.70
CA GLU A 64 -0.43 7.89 13.72
C GLU A 64 0.74 8.61 14.38
N TYR A 65 1.80 7.88 14.72
CA TYR A 65 2.99 8.48 15.32
C TYR A 65 3.65 9.49 14.36
N ILE A 66 3.89 9.08 13.11
CA ILE A 66 4.47 9.97 12.09
C ILE A 66 3.59 11.21 11.89
N HIS A 67 2.28 11.02 11.73
CA HIS A 67 1.32 12.13 11.52
C HIS A 67 1.27 13.10 12.70
N SER A 68 1.45 12.61 13.94
CA SER A 68 1.53 13.47 15.13
C SER A 68 2.73 14.42 15.13
N LYS A 69 3.82 14.04 14.44
CA LYS A 69 5.06 14.83 14.33
C LYS A 69 5.11 15.65 13.03
N LEU A 70 4.57 15.12 11.94
CA LEU A 70 4.53 15.73 10.60
C LEU A 70 3.10 15.72 10.03
N PRO A 71 2.20 16.63 10.45
CA PRO A 71 0.79 16.61 10.03
C PRO A 71 0.55 16.75 8.52
N GLN A 72 1.54 17.20 7.74
CA GLN A 72 1.48 17.28 6.28
C GLN A 72 1.67 15.93 5.55
N THR A 73 1.94 14.84 6.27
CA THR A 73 2.08 13.50 5.68
C THR A 73 0.72 12.90 5.32
N ARG A 74 0.59 12.40 4.10
CA ARG A 74 -0.53 11.57 3.64
C ARG A 74 -0.12 10.11 3.62
N PHE A 75 -1.09 9.24 3.90
CA PHE A 75 -0.90 7.79 3.90
C PHE A 75 -1.88 7.12 2.95
N VAL A 76 -1.40 6.09 2.25
CA VAL A 76 -2.20 5.32 1.30
C VAL A 76 -1.93 3.83 1.45
N ILE A 77 -2.97 3.01 1.36
CA ILE A 77 -2.89 1.55 1.25
C ILE A 77 -3.37 1.16 -0.14
N PRO A 78 -2.48 0.67 -1.03
CA PRO A 78 -2.89 -0.04 -2.23
C PRO A 78 -3.58 -1.34 -1.85
N VAL A 79 -4.83 -1.48 -2.26
CA VAL A 79 -5.67 -2.65 -1.99
C VAL A 79 -5.44 -3.67 -3.10
N ALA A 80 -5.06 -4.89 -2.72
CA ALA A 80 -4.85 -5.97 -3.68
C ALA A 80 -6.17 -6.36 -4.36
N PRO A 81 -6.18 -6.74 -5.66
CA PRO A 81 -7.40 -7.09 -6.39
C PRO A 81 -8.12 -8.32 -5.83
N THR A 82 -7.45 -9.13 -5.00
CA THR A 82 -7.99 -10.31 -4.34
C THR A 82 -8.60 -10.02 -2.96
N LEU A 83 -8.62 -8.75 -2.52
CA LEU A 83 -9.04 -8.34 -1.18
C LEU A 83 -10.01 -7.16 -1.28
N ASP A 84 -11.22 -7.31 -0.77
CA ASP A 84 -12.16 -6.20 -0.69
C ASP A 84 -11.88 -5.29 0.53
N ILE A 85 -12.33 -4.04 0.46
CA ILE A 85 -12.06 -3.02 1.48
C ILE A 85 -12.75 -3.29 2.82
N ASP A 86 -13.88 -4.01 2.83
CA ASP A 86 -14.58 -4.36 4.08
C ASP A 86 -13.81 -5.46 4.82
N THR A 87 -13.32 -6.48 4.10
CA THR A 87 -12.43 -7.51 4.63
C THR A 87 -11.10 -6.92 5.08
N LEU A 88 -10.52 -5.95 4.35
CA LEU A 88 -9.33 -5.25 4.84
C LEU A 88 -9.61 -4.53 6.17
N ALA A 89 -10.74 -3.82 6.26
CA ALA A 89 -11.11 -3.04 7.44
C ALA A 89 -11.39 -3.92 8.67
N SER A 90 -11.85 -5.15 8.50
CA SER A 90 -12.06 -6.08 9.63
C SER A 90 -10.77 -6.39 10.39
N PHE A 91 -9.60 -6.37 9.73
CA PHE A 91 -8.30 -6.53 10.40
C PHE A 91 -7.91 -5.32 11.26
N ALA A 92 -8.57 -4.18 11.09
CA ALA A 92 -8.40 -2.98 11.91
C ALA A 92 -9.51 -2.82 12.97
N ASP A 93 -10.47 -3.75 13.05
CA ASP A 93 -11.54 -3.76 14.03
C ASP A 93 -11.14 -4.60 15.26
N PRO A 94 -11.07 -4.05 16.47
CA PRO A 94 -10.65 -4.78 17.67
C PRO A 94 -11.63 -5.90 18.08
N GLN A 95 -12.86 -5.90 17.56
CA GLN A 95 -13.82 -7.00 17.79
C GLN A 95 -13.48 -8.23 16.95
N GLN A 96 -12.87 -8.02 15.78
CA GLN A 96 -12.51 -9.08 14.83
C GLN A 96 -11.01 -9.43 14.89
N ASN A 97 -10.19 -8.50 15.38
CA ASN A 97 -8.76 -8.67 15.59
C ASN A 97 -8.37 -8.35 17.05
N PRO A 98 -8.38 -9.33 17.96
CA PRO A 98 -8.04 -9.14 19.37
C PRO A 98 -6.61 -8.64 19.62
N LEU A 99 -5.68 -8.81 18.67
CA LEU A 99 -4.29 -8.39 18.83
C LEU A 99 -4.15 -6.88 18.99
N ILE A 100 -5.06 -6.11 18.40
CA ILE A 100 -5.11 -4.66 18.53
C ILE A 100 -5.12 -4.27 20.01
N ARG A 101 -5.98 -4.92 20.80
CA ARG A 101 -6.09 -4.68 22.24
C ARG A 101 -4.91 -5.26 23.02
N GLN A 102 -4.42 -6.44 22.63
CA GLN A 102 -3.31 -7.11 23.33
C GLN A 102 -1.99 -6.36 23.20
N LEU A 103 -1.73 -5.75 22.04
CA LEU A 103 -0.49 -5.05 21.71
C LEU A 103 -0.61 -3.53 21.87
N GLY A 104 -1.81 -3.01 22.14
CA GLY A 104 -2.06 -1.57 22.22
C GLY A 104 -1.84 -0.85 20.88
N TRP A 105 -2.05 -1.56 19.77
CA TRP A 105 -1.93 -1.00 18.42
C TRP A 105 -3.23 -0.35 17.96
N THR A 106 -3.16 0.36 16.83
CA THR A 106 -4.21 1.25 16.37
C THR A 106 -5.32 0.50 15.64
N GLU A 107 -6.56 0.76 16.07
CA GLU A 107 -7.77 0.39 15.34
C GLU A 107 -8.12 1.42 14.26
N ALA A 108 -8.96 1.03 13.29
CA ALA A 108 -9.53 1.99 12.36
C ALA A 108 -10.91 1.57 11.88
N LYS A 109 -11.71 2.56 11.48
CA LYS A 109 -13.04 2.36 10.89
C LYS A 109 -13.01 2.73 9.42
N LEU A 110 -13.62 1.88 8.60
CA LEU A 110 -13.83 2.17 7.19
C LEU A 110 -14.87 3.29 7.02
N VAL A 111 -14.48 4.32 6.28
CA VAL A 111 -15.37 5.39 5.82
C VAL A 111 -15.41 5.31 4.30
N LYS A 112 -16.62 5.16 3.75
CA LYS A 112 -16.85 5.17 2.30
C LYS A 112 -17.49 6.52 1.97
N ASP A 113 -16.79 7.37 1.23
CA ASP A 113 -17.35 8.65 0.78
C ASP A 113 -18.37 8.43 -0.35
N GLY A 114 -19.56 7.95 0.03
CA GLY A 114 -20.72 7.91 -0.84
C GLY A 114 -21.47 9.24 -0.79
N ARG A 115 -22.01 9.68 -1.93
CA ARG A 115 -23.12 10.65 -2.01
C ARG A 115 -24.02 10.51 -0.78
N ARG A 116 -24.30 11.64 -0.11
CA ARG A 116 -25.42 11.81 0.83
C ARG A 116 -26.57 10.91 0.40
N GLN A 117 -26.79 9.79 1.10
CA GLN A 117 -28.07 9.09 1.03
C GLN A 117 -29.06 9.91 1.85
N GLU A 118 -29.52 11.03 1.29
CA GLU A 118 -30.81 11.61 1.68
C GLU A 118 -31.92 10.80 1.01
N ALA A 119 -32.20 9.60 1.52
CA ALA A 119 -33.47 8.90 1.33
C ALA A 119 -33.51 7.69 2.26
N GLY A 120 -34.28 7.78 3.35
CA GLY A 120 -34.55 6.65 4.22
C GLY A 120 -34.96 6.99 5.65
N GLY A 121 -34.75 8.23 6.10
CA GLY A 121 -35.28 8.70 7.38
C GLY A 121 -36.72 9.19 7.26
N ARG A 122 -37.70 8.27 7.21
CA ARG A 122 -39.07 8.48 7.73
C ARG A 122 -39.96 7.24 7.55
N ARG A 123 -40.62 6.88 8.65
CA ARG A 123 -41.62 5.81 8.86
C ARG A 123 -40.96 4.43 9.00
N GLN A 124 -41.06 3.72 10.12
CA GLN A 124 -42.28 3.46 10.90
C GLN A 124 -41.95 3.32 12.40
N GLU A 125 -42.50 4.22 13.20
CA GLU A 125 -42.93 3.91 14.57
C GLU A 125 -44.45 4.10 14.60
N ALA A 126 -45.11 3.24 15.38
CA ALA A 126 -46.55 3.13 15.58
C ALA A 126 -47.32 2.22 14.60
N GLU A 127 -47.26 0.92 14.86
CA GLU A 127 -48.49 0.11 14.85
C GLU A 127 -48.47 -0.86 16.03
N GLY A 128 -49.02 -0.39 17.15
CA GLY A 128 -49.35 -1.22 18.29
C GLY A 128 -50.71 -1.88 18.10
N ARG A 129 -50.84 -3.09 18.66
CA ARG A 129 -52.08 -3.80 19.01
C ARG A 129 -53.06 -4.10 17.87
N ARG A 130 -53.14 -5.38 17.53
CA ARG A 130 -54.38 -6.17 17.71
C ARG A 130 -54.07 -7.66 17.79
N GLN A 131 -54.60 -8.27 18.84
CA GLN A 131 -54.61 -9.70 19.12
C GLN A 131 -55.86 -10.34 18.49
N GLU A 132 -55.70 -11.63 18.18
CA GLU A 132 -56.71 -12.71 18.15
C GLU A 132 -57.77 -12.76 17.03
N THR A 133 -57.75 -13.83 16.24
CA THR A 133 -58.53 -15.06 16.53
C THR A 133 -58.27 -16.14 15.45
N GLY A 134 -58.42 -17.41 15.85
CA GLY A 134 -57.92 -18.58 15.15
C GLY A 134 -58.68 -19.07 13.92
N GLY A 135 -58.18 -20.17 13.33
CA GLY A 135 -58.81 -20.82 12.18
C GLY A 135 -57.98 -21.98 11.63
N ARG A 136 -58.24 -23.18 12.14
CA ARG A 136 -57.70 -24.48 11.72
C ARG A 136 -58.42 -24.95 10.43
N ARG A 137 -57.69 -25.32 9.36
CA ARG A 137 -57.81 -26.61 8.62
C ARG A 137 -57.28 -26.58 7.16
N GLN A 138 -56.49 -27.62 6.90
CA GLN A 138 -56.55 -28.61 5.80
C GLN A 138 -55.90 -28.36 4.42
N LYS A 139 -55.32 -29.48 3.99
CA LYS A 139 -54.56 -29.83 2.78
C LYS A 139 -55.44 -29.92 1.52
N ALA A 140 -54.85 -29.60 0.38
CA ALA A 140 -54.91 -30.28 -0.93
C ALA A 140 -53.95 -29.47 -1.86
N GLY A 141 -53.17 -29.96 -2.82
CA GLY A 141 -53.22 -31.17 -3.64
C GLY A 141 -53.04 -30.72 -5.12
N GLY A 142 -52.10 -31.32 -5.87
CA GLY A 142 -51.85 -31.13 -7.32
C GLY A 142 -50.79 -30.06 -7.62
N ARG A 143 -49.58 -30.32 -8.14
CA ARG A 143 -49.02 -31.21 -9.18
C ARG A 143 -49.39 -30.83 -10.62
N VAL A 144 -48.49 -30.03 -11.21
CA VAL A 144 -47.85 -30.10 -12.53
C VAL A 144 -48.74 -30.37 -13.75
N GLU A 145 -48.77 -29.38 -14.65
CA GLU A 145 -48.91 -29.62 -16.09
C GLU A 145 -47.71 -29.05 -16.86
N LYS A 146 -47.23 -29.89 -17.77
CA LYS A 146 -46.23 -29.67 -18.81
C LYS A 146 -46.69 -28.61 -19.80
N ASN A 147 -45.73 -27.95 -20.47
CA ASN A 147 -45.80 -27.82 -21.91
C ASN A 147 -44.40 -27.91 -22.52
N GLU A 148 -44.20 -28.97 -23.29
CA GLU A 148 -43.12 -29.14 -24.27
C GLU A 148 -43.60 -28.60 -25.62
N ALA A 149 -42.75 -27.87 -26.36
CA ALA A 149 -42.81 -27.77 -27.81
C ALA A 149 -41.47 -27.27 -28.38
N SER A 150 -40.51 -28.18 -28.51
CA SER A 150 -39.98 -28.68 -29.78
C SER A 150 -39.77 -27.75 -31.01
N ILE A 151 -38.50 -27.73 -31.47
CA ILE A 151 -38.01 -28.14 -32.82
C ILE A 151 -37.54 -27.08 -33.86
N ASN A 152 -36.26 -27.24 -34.25
CA ASN A 152 -35.57 -27.01 -35.55
C ASN A 152 -35.38 -25.56 -36.08
N SER A 153 -34.36 -25.21 -36.88
CA SER A 153 -33.15 -25.86 -37.44
C SER A 153 -32.32 -24.77 -38.18
N SER A 154 -31.01 -25.00 -38.28
CA SER A 154 -29.93 -24.25 -38.98
C SER A 154 -30.13 -24.03 -40.51
N PRO A 155 -29.09 -23.69 -41.32
CA PRO A 155 -28.25 -22.48 -41.45
C PRO A 155 -28.17 -21.96 -42.92
N SER A 156 -27.52 -20.81 -43.19
CA SER A 156 -26.92 -20.38 -44.48
C SER A 156 -26.66 -18.86 -44.43
N SER A 157 -25.68 -18.22 -45.08
CA SER A 157 -24.79 -18.55 -46.19
C SER A 157 -23.61 -17.57 -46.21
N LEU A 158 -22.47 -18.05 -46.73
CA LEU A 158 -21.34 -17.25 -47.20
C LEU A 158 -21.65 -16.67 -48.58
N SER A 159 -21.18 -15.45 -48.86
CA SER A 159 -20.33 -15.11 -50.02
C SER A 159 -20.33 -13.60 -50.31
N SER A 160 -19.14 -13.01 -50.41
CA SER A 160 -18.61 -12.44 -51.68
C SER A 160 -17.37 -11.57 -51.42
N LEU A 161 -16.26 -12.03 -51.98
CA LEU A 161 -15.01 -11.27 -52.19
C LEU A 161 -15.18 -10.39 -53.44
N SER A 162 -14.66 -9.16 -53.41
CA SER A 162 -13.80 -8.59 -54.47
C SER A 162 -13.47 -7.12 -54.23
N SER A 163 -12.19 -6.81 -54.04
CA SER A 163 -11.37 -6.02 -54.99
C SER A 163 -10.14 -5.43 -54.28
N LEU A 164 -8.98 -5.80 -54.79
CA LEU A 164 -7.66 -5.34 -54.38
C LEU A 164 -7.39 -3.93 -54.92
N SER A 165 -6.75 -3.09 -54.11
CA SER A 165 -5.92 -1.97 -54.58
C SER A 165 -4.69 -1.87 -53.67
N PRO A 166 -3.47 -1.68 -54.22
CA PRO A 166 -2.24 -1.75 -53.45
C PRO A 166 -1.99 -0.45 -52.65
N PRO A 167 -1.37 -0.51 -51.45
CA PRO A 167 -0.96 0.69 -50.75
C PRO A 167 0.34 1.27 -51.35
N SER A 168 0.31 2.57 -51.63
CA SER A 168 1.47 3.38 -52.02
C SER A 168 2.59 3.37 -50.96
N PRO A 169 3.86 3.58 -51.36
CA PRO A 169 5.01 3.42 -50.49
C PRO A 169 5.08 4.47 -49.38
N HIS A 170 5.49 3.99 -48.20
CA HIS A 170 5.61 4.70 -46.94
C HIS A 170 6.41 6.01 -47.04
N LEU A 171 5.77 7.12 -46.66
CA LEU A 171 6.45 8.30 -46.14
C LEU A 171 7.06 7.97 -44.76
N PRO A 172 8.21 8.56 -44.39
CA PRO A 172 8.85 8.33 -43.10
C PRO A 172 7.98 8.91 -41.98
N ILE A 173 7.47 8.05 -41.11
CA ILE A 173 6.81 8.44 -39.87
C ILE A 173 7.89 9.04 -38.95
N SER A 174 7.92 10.37 -38.88
CA SER A 174 8.65 11.07 -37.81
C SER A 174 8.04 10.72 -36.45
N PRO A 175 8.85 10.59 -35.38
CA PRO A 175 8.34 10.22 -34.07
C PRO A 175 7.51 11.38 -33.51
N SER A 176 6.19 11.19 -33.44
CA SER A 176 5.30 12.11 -32.72
C SER A 176 5.71 12.18 -31.25
N PRO A 177 6.12 13.35 -30.70
CA PRO A 177 6.54 13.47 -29.32
C PRO A 177 5.36 13.92 -28.46
N HIS A 178 4.19 13.27 -28.51
CA HIS A 178 3.08 13.61 -27.62
C HIS A 178 2.21 12.38 -27.32
N LEU A 179 2.73 11.45 -26.51
CA LEU A 179 1.85 10.71 -25.59
C LEU A 179 1.40 11.72 -24.53
N ARG A 180 0.27 12.36 -24.82
CA ARG A 180 -0.49 13.16 -23.87
C ARG A 180 -0.73 12.27 -22.65
N ALA A 181 -0.16 12.64 -21.51
CA ALA A 181 -0.54 12.03 -20.23
C ALA A 181 -2.07 12.02 -20.16
N PRO A 182 -2.72 10.89 -19.82
CA PRO A 182 -4.15 10.92 -19.60
C PRO A 182 -4.41 11.96 -18.49
N ALA A 183 -5.27 12.94 -18.81
CA ALA A 183 -5.79 13.86 -17.82
C ALA A 183 -6.35 13.03 -16.66
N SER A 184 -5.92 13.35 -15.44
CA SER A 184 -6.31 12.66 -14.20
C SER A 184 -7.81 12.37 -14.21
N PRO A 185 -8.25 11.09 -14.23
CA PRO A 185 -9.64 10.81 -13.98
C PRO A 185 -9.88 11.09 -12.50
N HIS A 186 -11.05 11.65 -12.19
CA HIS A 186 -11.54 11.93 -10.84
C HIS A 186 -11.14 10.86 -9.81
N PRO A 187 -10.89 11.22 -8.53
CA PRO A 187 -10.55 10.21 -7.54
C PRO A 187 -11.70 9.19 -7.48
N PRO A 188 -11.41 7.87 -7.53
CA PRO A 188 -12.43 6.88 -7.21
C PRO A 188 -12.98 7.21 -5.83
N ILE A 189 -14.27 6.95 -5.60
CA ILE A 189 -14.96 7.07 -4.30
C ILE A 189 -13.94 6.89 -3.17
N SER A 190 -13.59 7.97 -2.46
CA SER A 190 -12.47 7.98 -1.52
C SER A 190 -12.85 7.17 -0.29
N SER A 191 -12.62 5.87 -0.38
CA SER A 191 -12.71 4.99 0.78
C SER A 191 -11.43 5.20 1.57
N HIS A 192 -11.56 5.42 2.87
CA HIS A 192 -10.41 5.60 3.75
C HIS A 192 -10.64 4.88 5.07
N LEU A 193 -9.55 4.45 5.69
CA LEU A 193 -9.56 4.05 7.10
C LEU A 193 -9.37 5.31 7.95
N ARG A 194 -10.23 5.47 8.95
CA ARG A 194 -10.13 6.55 9.94
C ARG A 194 -9.78 5.99 11.30
N THR A 195 -8.69 6.45 11.88
CA THR A 195 -8.24 6.04 13.22
C THR A 195 -8.89 6.89 14.32
N PRO A 196 -8.78 6.51 15.62
CA PRO A 196 -9.29 7.30 16.73
C PRO A 196 -8.68 8.71 16.85
N THR A 197 -7.42 8.91 16.45
CA THR A 197 -6.80 10.25 16.42
C THR A 197 -7.33 11.14 15.30
N GLY A 198 -8.11 10.58 14.38
CA GLY A 198 -8.67 11.27 13.23
C GLY A 198 -7.79 11.20 11.97
N LEU A 199 -6.65 10.50 12.02
CA LEU A 199 -5.84 10.21 10.84
C LEU A 199 -6.70 9.47 9.80
N GLN A 200 -6.61 9.95 8.55
CA GLN A 200 -7.23 9.31 7.39
C GLN A 200 -6.16 8.65 6.54
N VAL A 201 -6.34 7.36 6.26
CA VAL A 201 -5.48 6.56 5.40
C VAL A 201 -6.29 6.15 4.16
N GLU A 202 -5.88 6.67 3.00
CA GLU A 202 -6.57 6.45 1.73
C GLU A 202 -6.48 4.98 1.29
N LEU A 203 -7.58 4.40 0.81
CA LEU A 203 -7.61 3.05 0.24
C LEU A 203 -7.64 3.12 -1.28
N TRP A 204 -6.50 2.81 -1.90
CA TRP A 204 -6.34 2.88 -3.35
C TRP A 204 -6.67 1.54 -4.01
N GLN A 205 -7.75 1.50 -4.80
CA GLN A 205 -8.27 0.25 -5.38
C GLN A 205 -7.87 0.03 -6.86
N GLU A 206 -7.24 1.01 -7.52
CA GLU A 206 -6.76 0.81 -8.88
C GLU A 206 -5.50 -0.07 -8.89
N PHE A 207 -5.49 -1.07 -9.77
CA PHE A 207 -4.41 -2.05 -9.88
C PHE A 207 -3.97 -2.20 -11.35
N PRO A 208 -2.65 -2.23 -11.64
CA PRO A 208 -1.53 -2.14 -10.70
C PRO A 208 -1.29 -0.71 -10.19
N ALA A 209 -0.87 -0.58 -8.93
CA ALA A 209 -0.67 0.72 -8.27
C ALA A 209 0.73 1.34 -8.51
N HIS A 210 1.40 1.00 -9.62
CA HIS A 210 2.79 1.41 -9.87
C HIS A 210 2.98 2.93 -9.89
N GLU A 211 2.05 3.66 -10.52
CA GLU A 211 2.12 5.13 -10.61
C GLU A 211 2.03 5.77 -9.22
N LEU A 212 1.05 5.33 -8.40
CA LEU A 212 0.91 5.76 -7.01
C LEU A 212 2.17 5.44 -6.19
N LEU A 213 2.65 4.20 -6.26
CA LEU A 213 3.80 3.75 -5.47
C LEU A 213 5.08 4.51 -5.85
N SER A 214 5.26 4.85 -7.13
CA SER A 214 6.41 5.64 -7.58
C SER A 214 6.46 7.06 -7.00
N GLN A 215 5.31 7.59 -6.58
CA GLN A 215 5.20 8.91 -5.93
C GLN A 215 5.45 8.86 -4.42
N CYS A 216 5.41 7.68 -3.81
CA CYS A 216 5.65 7.52 -2.38
C CYS A 216 7.10 7.87 -2.05
N ARG A 217 7.29 8.66 -0.98
CA ARG A 217 8.62 9.03 -0.49
C ARG A 217 9.33 7.85 0.16
N LEU A 218 8.57 7.07 0.91
CA LEU A 218 8.96 5.79 1.49
C LEU A 218 7.71 4.92 1.68
N CYS A 219 7.92 3.62 1.82
CA CYS A 219 6.86 2.65 2.10
C CYS A 219 7.15 1.84 3.37
N LEU A 220 6.12 1.58 4.17
CA LEU A 220 6.14 0.59 5.24
C LEU A 220 5.53 -0.71 4.70
N THR A 221 6.27 -1.82 4.72
CA THR A 221 5.79 -3.05 4.08
C THR A 221 6.14 -4.32 4.84
N THR A 222 5.36 -5.38 4.65
CA THR A 222 5.74 -6.73 5.07
C THR A 222 6.50 -7.45 3.95
N ILE A 223 7.20 -8.53 4.29
CA ILE A 223 7.92 -9.35 3.28
C ILE A 223 6.99 -9.93 2.22
N GLY A 224 7.50 -10.12 1.00
CA GLY A 224 6.77 -10.76 -0.11
C GLY A 224 6.82 -9.96 -1.41
N ALA A 225 5.84 -10.14 -2.29
CA ALA A 225 5.79 -9.51 -3.62
C ALA A 225 5.94 -7.98 -3.57
N ASN A 226 5.36 -7.33 -2.57
CA ASN A 226 5.49 -5.88 -2.35
C ASN A 226 6.96 -5.41 -2.30
N THR A 227 7.84 -6.17 -1.66
CA THR A 227 9.27 -5.80 -1.59
C THR A 227 9.97 -5.89 -2.95
N ALA A 228 9.58 -6.84 -3.81
CA ALA A 228 10.11 -6.93 -5.17
C ALA A 228 9.57 -5.78 -6.05
N GLU A 229 8.28 -5.48 -5.92
CA GLU A 229 7.63 -4.39 -6.66
C GLU A 229 8.25 -3.04 -6.31
N LEU A 230 8.31 -2.71 -5.02
CA LEU A 230 8.94 -1.47 -4.53
C LEU A 230 10.43 -1.40 -4.91
N GLY A 231 11.16 -2.51 -4.81
CA GLY A 231 12.56 -2.57 -5.20
C GLY A 231 12.77 -2.31 -6.69
N SER A 232 11.87 -2.82 -7.54
CA SER A 232 11.89 -2.58 -9.00
C SER A 232 11.55 -1.12 -9.35
N LEU A 233 10.64 -0.51 -8.57
CA LEU A 233 10.29 0.91 -8.70
C LEU A 233 11.35 1.86 -8.10
N GLY A 234 12.33 1.34 -7.34
CA GLY A 234 13.32 2.17 -6.67
C GLY A 234 12.75 2.97 -5.50
N VAL A 235 11.67 2.49 -4.88
CA VAL A 235 10.99 3.19 -3.78
C VAL A 235 11.61 2.74 -2.45
N PRO A 236 12.18 3.65 -1.64
CA PRO A 236 12.70 3.31 -0.32
C PRO A 236 11.62 2.67 0.55
N MET A 237 12.00 1.66 1.33
CA MET A 237 11.04 0.95 2.18
C MET A 237 11.65 0.52 3.52
N ILE A 238 10.82 0.42 4.54
CA ILE A 238 11.14 -0.24 5.81
C ILE A 238 10.33 -1.53 5.88
N VAL A 239 11.02 -2.66 6.05
CA VAL A 239 10.39 -3.98 6.04
C VAL A 239 10.10 -4.42 7.46
N LEU A 240 8.84 -4.73 7.73
CA LEU A 240 8.31 -5.07 9.05
C LEU A 240 8.03 -6.57 9.14
N LEU A 241 8.72 -7.24 10.07
CA LEU A 241 8.51 -8.64 10.41
C LEU A 241 8.14 -8.75 11.89
N PRO A 242 6.89 -8.41 12.25
CA PRO A 242 6.44 -8.54 13.64
C PRO A 242 6.46 -10.02 14.04
N ALA A 243 7.24 -10.34 15.07
CA ALA A 243 7.34 -11.67 15.65
C ALA A 243 6.51 -11.79 16.94
N ASN A 244 5.64 -10.82 17.21
CA ASN A 244 4.78 -10.71 18.40
C ASN A 244 3.88 -11.94 18.62
N GLN A 245 3.77 -12.83 17.63
CA GLN A 245 3.06 -14.11 17.68
C GLN A 245 3.93 -15.36 17.86
N ILE A 246 5.26 -15.26 18.06
CA ILE A 246 6.02 -16.43 18.54
C ILE A 246 5.53 -16.82 19.96
N ASP A 247 5.03 -15.87 20.75
CA ASP A 247 4.35 -16.17 22.02
C ASP A 247 2.87 -16.58 21.85
N ALA A 248 2.29 -16.36 20.66
CA ALA A 248 1.05 -17.00 20.23
C ALA A 248 1.28 -18.41 19.65
N MET A 249 2.52 -18.92 19.62
CA MET A 249 2.77 -20.37 19.51
C MET A 249 2.28 -21.13 20.75
N ARG A 250 1.82 -20.43 21.81
CA ARG A 250 0.92 -21.01 22.81
C ARG A 250 -0.44 -21.44 22.25
N ALA A 251 -0.77 -21.04 21.01
CA ALA A 251 -1.90 -21.51 20.22
C ALA A 251 -1.47 -22.51 19.12
N TRP A 252 -0.35 -23.22 19.27
CA TRP A 252 -0.19 -24.51 18.60
C TRP A 252 -1.26 -25.47 19.18
N ASP A 253 -2.36 -25.57 18.46
CA ASP A 253 -3.50 -26.44 18.75
C ASP A 253 -3.13 -27.90 18.39
N GLY A 254 -2.19 -28.47 19.16
CA GLY A 254 -1.63 -29.80 18.93
C GLY A 254 -0.44 -30.14 19.84
N LEU A 255 0.14 -31.35 19.65
CA LEU A 255 1.16 -32.02 20.48
C LEU A 255 2.11 -31.11 21.31
N PRO A 256 2.70 -30.02 20.76
CA PRO A 256 3.61 -29.15 21.52
C PRO A 256 2.95 -28.27 22.58
N GLY A 257 1.69 -27.86 22.40
CA GLY A 257 0.92 -27.16 23.45
C GLY A 257 0.63 -28.07 24.65
N LEU A 258 0.47 -29.37 24.41
CA LEU A 258 0.32 -30.38 25.47
C LEU A 258 1.66 -30.60 26.21
N LEU A 259 2.78 -30.61 25.49
CA LEU A 259 4.13 -30.76 26.06
C LEU A 259 4.60 -29.53 26.85
N ALA A 260 4.15 -28.32 26.47
CA ALA A 260 4.49 -27.08 27.16
C ALA A 260 3.83 -26.94 28.55
N ASN A 261 2.69 -27.60 28.78
CA ASN A 261 1.97 -27.61 30.06
C ASN A 261 2.43 -28.71 31.03
N LEU A 262 3.41 -29.55 30.65
CA LEU A 262 4.04 -30.49 31.59
C LEU A 262 5.04 -29.75 32.50
N PRO A 263 4.86 -29.82 33.84
CA PRO A 263 5.76 -29.16 34.78
C PRO A 263 7.20 -29.71 34.61
N GLY A 264 8.14 -28.82 34.28
CA GLY A 264 9.57 -29.13 34.16
C GLY A 264 10.13 -29.33 32.75
N ILE A 265 9.30 -29.51 31.71
CA ILE A 265 9.76 -29.77 30.34
C ILE A 265 9.62 -28.52 29.44
N GLY A 266 8.60 -27.68 29.69
CA GLY A 266 8.28 -26.53 28.85
C GLY A 266 9.36 -25.43 28.82
N THR A 267 10.04 -25.15 29.94
CA THR A 267 11.00 -24.03 30.02
C THR A 267 12.35 -24.33 29.35
N SER A 268 12.81 -25.57 29.41
CA SER A 268 14.07 -26.00 28.78
C SER A 268 13.93 -26.16 27.27
N MET A 269 12.80 -26.71 26.81
CA MET A 269 12.52 -26.86 25.37
C MET A 269 12.26 -25.50 24.69
N ALA A 270 11.51 -24.59 25.33
CA ALA A 270 11.28 -23.25 24.80
C ALA A 270 12.60 -22.46 24.66
N LYS A 271 13.50 -22.56 25.66
CA LYS A 271 14.83 -21.96 25.58
C LYS A 271 15.67 -22.56 24.46
N LEU A 272 15.60 -23.88 24.25
CA LEU A 272 16.32 -24.55 23.17
C LEU A 272 15.78 -24.15 21.79
N ILE A 273 14.47 -24.14 21.60
CA ILE A 273 13.84 -23.71 20.33
C ILE A 273 14.17 -22.24 20.06
N ASN A 274 14.06 -21.37 21.06
CA ASN A 274 14.43 -19.96 20.92
C ASN A 274 15.92 -19.79 20.62
N TRP A 275 16.80 -20.58 21.25
CA TRP A 275 18.24 -20.57 20.98
C TRP A 275 18.57 -21.10 19.58
N ILE A 276 17.93 -22.17 19.12
CA ILE A 276 18.10 -22.71 17.76
C ILE A 276 17.60 -21.69 16.73
N MET A 277 16.42 -21.11 16.96
CA MET A 277 15.85 -20.08 16.08
C MET A 277 16.77 -18.86 16.04
N LEU A 278 17.21 -18.35 17.19
CA LEU A 278 18.20 -17.29 17.29
C LEU A 278 19.52 -17.66 16.58
N GLN A 279 19.98 -18.90 16.70
CA GLN A 279 21.24 -19.35 16.11
C GLN A 279 21.16 -19.57 14.59
N LEU A 280 20.02 -20.02 14.06
CA LEU A 280 19.71 -19.97 12.63
C LEU A 280 19.57 -18.52 12.17
N VAL A 281 18.96 -17.67 13.00
CA VAL A 281 18.82 -16.24 12.76
C VAL A 281 20.18 -15.50 12.79
N LEU A 282 21.19 -16.03 13.46
CA LEU A 282 22.52 -15.41 13.47
C LEU A 282 23.47 -16.00 12.42
N ARG A 283 23.25 -17.25 11.97
CA ARG A 283 24.13 -17.94 11.01
C ARG A 283 23.84 -17.64 9.55
N TYR A 284 22.58 -17.43 9.18
CA TYR A 284 22.22 -16.95 7.85
C TYR A 284 22.18 -15.41 7.92
N LYS A 285 22.81 -14.68 7.01
CA LYS A 285 22.56 -13.23 6.92
C LYS A 285 21.11 -13.07 6.46
N HIS A 286 20.21 -12.64 7.35
CA HIS A 286 18.76 -12.58 7.09
C HIS A 286 18.46 -11.47 6.11
N LEU A 287 18.33 -11.87 4.85
CA LEU A 287 17.82 -11.02 3.79
C LEU A 287 16.51 -11.65 3.36
N PHE A 288 15.40 -11.11 3.83
CA PHE A 288 14.05 -11.55 3.51
C PHE A 288 13.43 -10.70 2.40
N ALA A 289 13.77 -9.41 2.34
CA ALA A 289 13.30 -8.51 1.31
C ALA A 289 13.99 -8.84 -0.01
N TRP A 290 13.22 -8.91 -1.10
CA TRP A 290 13.76 -9.17 -2.43
C TRP A 290 14.94 -8.28 -2.82
N PRO A 291 14.93 -6.94 -2.65
CA PRO A 291 16.09 -6.11 -2.98
C PRO A 291 17.35 -6.49 -2.21
N ASN A 292 17.22 -6.87 -0.94
CA ASN A 292 18.34 -7.33 -0.13
C ASN A 292 18.86 -8.69 -0.63
N ILE A 293 17.97 -9.62 -0.96
CA ILE A 293 18.31 -10.92 -1.55
C ILE A 293 19.07 -10.73 -2.88
N TRP A 294 18.60 -9.84 -3.75
CA TRP A 294 19.24 -9.54 -5.03
C TRP A 294 20.63 -8.94 -4.84
N ALA A 295 20.79 -8.07 -3.84
CA ALA A 295 22.06 -7.42 -3.51
C ALA A 295 23.04 -8.33 -2.77
N LYS A 296 22.54 -9.37 -2.08
CA LYS A 296 23.28 -10.17 -1.09
C LYS A 296 23.82 -9.34 0.08
N GLU A 297 23.23 -8.17 0.32
CA GLU A 297 23.53 -7.24 1.40
C GLU A 297 22.27 -6.45 1.78
N GLU A 298 22.29 -5.80 2.93
CA GLU A 298 21.20 -4.96 3.38
C GLU A 298 21.21 -3.62 2.63
N ILE A 299 20.21 -3.40 1.77
CA ILE A 299 19.90 -2.11 1.16
C ILE A 299 18.80 -1.41 1.96
N VAL A 300 17.78 -2.16 2.37
CA VAL A 300 16.64 -1.68 3.15
C VAL A 300 16.59 -2.39 4.50
N PRO A 301 16.22 -1.70 5.60
CA PRO A 301 16.16 -2.30 6.91
C PRO A 301 15.05 -3.34 7.01
N GLU A 302 15.36 -4.47 7.62
CA GLU A 302 14.43 -5.56 7.93
C GLU A 302 14.25 -5.67 9.44
N LEU A 303 13.22 -5.00 9.97
CA LEU A 303 12.94 -4.94 11.40
C LEU A 303 12.18 -6.19 11.83
N VAL A 304 12.85 -7.06 12.59
CA VAL A 304 12.31 -8.33 13.08
C VAL A 304 12.11 -8.28 14.59
N GLY A 305 10.98 -8.79 15.08
CA GLY A 305 10.79 -9.00 16.52
C GLY A 305 9.57 -8.28 17.08
N ASN A 306 9.67 -7.88 18.35
CA ASN A 306 8.63 -7.11 19.03
C ASN A 306 8.69 -5.63 18.62
N LEU A 307 8.10 -5.31 17.48
CA LEU A 307 8.19 -3.98 16.89
C LEU A 307 7.35 -2.97 17.68
N GLN A 308 8.02 -1.93 18.19
CA GLN A 308 7.33 -0.78 18.78
C GLN A 308 7.02 0.23 17.67
N PRO A 309 5.74 0.65 17.51
CA PRO A 309 5.36 1.61 16.46
C PRO A 309 6.18 2.90 16.48
N GLN A 310 6.51 3.39 17.67
CA GLN A 310 7.33 4.58 17.86
C GLN A 310 8.74 4.42 17.31
N GLU A 311 9.43 3.31 17.56
CA GLU A 311 10.80 3.08 17.10
C GLU A 311 10.87 3.06 15.57
N VAL A 312 9.89 2.40 14.92
CA VAL A 312 9.80 2.38 13.46
C VAL A 312 9.46 3.76 12.90
N ALA A 313 8.59 4.50 13.59
CA ALA A 313 8.23 5.86 13.18
C ALA A 313 9.42 6.82 13.29
N GLU A 314 10.23 6.74 14.34
CA GLU A 314 11.43 7.56 14.49
C GLU A 314 12.45 7.28 13.38
N LEU A 315 12.62 6.02 12.96
CA LEU A 315 13.45 5.69 11.79
C LEU A 315 12.89 6.32 10.50
N ALA A 316 11.57 6.25 10.30
CA ALA A 316 10.94 6.87 9.14
C ALA A 316 11.06 8.40 9.17
N LEU A 317 10.90 9.03 10.33
CA LEU A 317 11.05 10.47 10.53
C LEU A 317 12.49 10.92 10.27
N ASP A 318 13.49 10.19 10.76
CA ASP A 318 14.90 10.42 10.46
C ASP A 318 15.17 10.41 8.95
N TRP A 319 14.63 9.44 8.22
CA TRP A 319 14.75 9.40 6.75
C TRP A 319 14.03 10.56 6.04
N LEU A 320 12.88 11.01 6.57
CA LEU A 320 12.15 12.14 6.01
C LEU A 320 12.86 13.48 6.24
N ASP A 321 13.60 13.60 7.34
CA ASP A 321 14.44 14.77 7.67
C ASP A 321 15.77 14.76 6.89
N HIS A 322 16.24 13.57 6.49
CA HIS A 322 17.51 13.35 5.78
C HIS A 322 17.27 12.76 4.37
N PRO A 323 16.81 13.57 3.39
CA PRO A 323 16.44 13.11 2.06
C PRO A 323 17.58 12.43 1.28
N GLU A 324 18.84 12.71 1.64
CA GLU A 324 20.03 12.05 1.09
C GLU A 324 20.07 10.55 1.42
N LYS A 325 19.60 10.13 2.61
CA LYS A 325 19.52 8.70 2.96
C LYS A 325 18.54 7.98 2.04
N LEU A 326 17.38 8.61 1.78
CA LEU A 326 16.38 8.09 0.85
C LEU A 326 16.90 8.04 -0.59
N ALA A 327 17.67 9.04 -1.01
CA ALA A 327 18.30 9.07 -2.33
C ALA A 327 19.33 7.94 -2.49
N GLU A 328 20.17 7.70 -1.48
CA GLU A 328 21.14 6.61 -1.49
C GLU A 328 20.44 5.25 -1.58
N ILE A 329 19.41 5.01 -0.78
CA ILE A 329 18.61 3.78 -0.83
C ILE A 329 18.01 3.60 -2.22
N ARG A 330 17.39 4.66 -2.79
CA ARG A 330 16.84 4.63 -4.15
C ARG A 330 17.88 4.25 -5.19
N ASP A 331 19.07 4.84 -5.13
CA ASP A 331 20.15 4.55 -6.05
C ASP A 331 20.62 3.09 -5.93
N ARG A 332 20.72 2.57 -4.71
CA ARG A 332 21.07 1.16 -4.46
C ARG A 332 19.97 0.22 -4.99
N LEU A 333 18.70 0.51 -4.76
CA LEU A 333 17.56 -0.25 -5.31
C LEU A 333 17.59 -0.27 -6.85
N CYS A 334 17.80 0.90 -7.47
CA CYS A 334 17.91 1.03 -8.93
C CYS A 334 19.11 0.27 -9.52
N LYS A 335 20.19 0.06 -8.75
CA LYS A 335 21.34 -0.74 -9.18
C LYS A 335 21.08 -2.25 -9.15
N VAL A 336 20.22 -2.71 -8.25
CA VAL A 336 19.93 -4.16 -8.09
C VAL A 336 18.67 -4.62 -8.81
N ARG A 337 17.78 -3.70 -9.22
CA ARG A 337 16.63 -4.08 -10.04
C ARG A 337 17.08 -4.66 -11.37
N GLY A 338 16.32 -5.66 -11.86
CA GLY A 338 16.58 -6.26 -13.17
C GLY A 338 16.49 -5.24 -14.31
N LYS A 339 17.09 -5.58 -15.46
CA LYS A 339 16.88 -4.81 -16.69
C LYS A 339 15.42 -4.93 -17.13
N PRO A 340 14.82 -3.88 -17.70
CA PRO A 340 13.54 -4.01 -18.39
C PRO A 340 13.65 -5.01 -19.55
N GLY A 341 12.52 -5.44 -20.10
CA GLY A 341 12.50 -6.37 -21.23
C GLY A 341 12.18 -7.82 -20.88
N ALA A 342 11.63 -8.10 -19.68
CA ALA A 342 11.37 -9.47 -19.24
C ALA A 342 10.28 -10.15 -20.08
N ALA A 343 9.22 -9.42 -20.46
CA ALA A 343 8.15 -9.94 -21.31
C ALA A 343 8.65 -10.23 -22.73
N GLU A 344 9.49 -9.34 -23.26
CA GLU A 344 10.13 -9.47 -24.57
C GLU A 344 11.08 -10.66 -24.59
N LYS A 345 11.94 -10.82 -23.57
CA LYS A 345 12.79 -12.00 -23.43
C LYS A 345 12.00 -13.29 -23.31
N LEU A 346 10.87 -13.27 -22.59
CA LEU A 346 9.99 -14.43 -22.49
C LEU A 346 9.36 -14.76 -23.86
N ALA A 347 8.91 -13.74 -24.59
CA ALA A 347 8.39 -13.91 -25.95
C ALA A 347 9.46 -14.45 -26.91
N ASP A 348 10.69 -13.96 -26.81
CA ASP A 348 11.83 -14.44 -27.59
C ASP A 348 12.13 -15.91 -27.24
N LEU A 349 12.16 -16.28 -25.96
CA LEU A 349 12.38 -17.67 -25.51
C LEU A 349 11.27 -18.62 -25.96
N ILE A 350 10.01 -18.18 -25.94
CA ILE A 350 8.87 -18.96 -26.45
C ILE A 350 8.98 -19.14 -27.96
N ARG A 351 9.39 -18.11 -28.71
CA ARG A 351 9.63 -18.19 -30.15
C ARG A 351 10.81 -19.11 -30.51
N GLU A 352 11.87 -19.09 -29.70
CA GLU A 352 13.08 -19.87 -29.95
C GLU A 352 12.93 -21.35 -29.58
N ASN A 353 12.23 -21.65 -28.48
CA ASN A 353 12.09 -23.03 -27.97
C ASN A 353 10.76 -23.68 -28.32
N GLY A 354 9.76 -22.87 -28.63
CA GLY A 354 8.50 -23.39 -29.11
C GLY A 354 8.59 -23.54 -30.62
N GLU A 355 8.24 -24.72 -31.10
CA GLU A 355 8.10 -25.00 -32.52
C GLU A 355 6.86 -24.28 -33.08
N TRP A 356 6.72 -22.97 -32.89
CA TRP A 356 5.54 -22.23 -33.32
C TRP A 356 5.80 -21.55 -34.65
N ARG A 357 4.94 -21.80 -35.64
CA ARG A 357 4.94 -21.11 -36.93
C ARG A 357 3.66 -20.31 -37.09
N MET A 358 3.78 -19.14 -37.71
CA MET A 358 2.64 -18.35 -38.19
C MET A 358 2.21 -18.91 -39.55
N GLU A 359 1.03 -19.50 -39.61
CA GLU A 359 0.39 -19.97 -40.85
C GLU A 359 -0.94 -19.23 -41.03
N ASN A 360 -1.10 -18.53 -42.15
CA ASN A 360 -2.33 -17.79 -42.49
C ASN A 360 -2.83 -16.78 -41.42
N GLY A 361 -1.92 -16.24 -40.59
CA GLY A 361 -2.27 -15.29 -39.53
C GLY A 361 -2.61 -15.93 -38.19
N GLU A 362 -2.49 -17.25 -38.06
CA GLU A 362 -2.66 -18.01 -36.82
C GLU A 362 -1.34 -18.67 -36.40
N TRP A 363 -1.04 -18.67 -35.10
CA TRP A 363 0.11 -19.38 -34.54
C TRP A 363 -0.22 -20.87 -34.35
N ARG A 364 0.60 -21.77 -34.90
CA ARG A 364 0.47 -23.23 -34.79
C ARG A 364 1.75 -23.87 -34.29
N MET A 365 1.66 -24.91 -33.45
CA MET A 365 2.81 -25.76 -33.12
C MET A 365 3.14 -26.72 -34.27
N GLU A 366 4.43 -26.89 -34.56
CA GLU A 366 5.00 -27.74 -35.60
C GLU A 366 4.74 -29.23 -35.29
N ASN A 367 4.52 -29.58 -34.02
CA ASN A 367 4.12 -30.93 -33.58
C ASN A 367 2.62 -31.24 -33.66
N GLY A 368 1.77 -30.29 -34.06
CA GLY A 368 0.38 -30.56 -34.41
C GLY A 368 -0.58 -30.93 -33.26
N GLU A 369 -0.23 -30.71 -32.00
CA GLU A 369 -1.15 -30.82 -30.84
C GLU A 369 -1.86 -29.51 -30.50
#